data_AF-A0AAV5D1L0-F1
#
_entry.id   AF-A0AAV5D1L0-F1
#
_cell.length_a   1.000
_cell.length_b   1.000
_cell.length_c   1.000
_cell.angle_alpha   90.00
_cell.angle_beta   90.00
_cell.angle_gamma   90.00
#
_symmetry.space_group_name_H-M   'P 1'
#
loop_
_entity.id
_entity.type
_entity.pdbx_description
1 polymer ?
#
loop_
_entity_poly.entity_id
_entity_poly.type
_entity_poly.pdbx_seq_one_letter_code
_entity_poly.pdbx_strand_id
1 'polypeptide(L)'
;MDRDVVLEIERVLKGGEKPEGTAVTPGYELGRLLRSVKKMVDSENGDEDLEATRDKGFTEELGVPDETKLACLGMSLAFLLFALMTGAAAHALQHQKEIINCVALMLIMELFFMAAMVCLFAINLAHGATGGKTPTPQPAHTSVFLLVVMSYPQHLPSIAPPPASALYAPLLLLGGGADPSADSHFLIDLIFPLRQGSQWIRSEPSLSANSAKLVGKRTSCSVATEPPPAATEQPEMDAPKEIFLKNYKKPDYLFDTVDLQFQLGEEKTIVTSRIVVSPGAEGISSPLVLHGSDLKLLSIKVNGNELKNEDYTVNSRHLTLSTPPAGVFNLEIVTEIYPQLNTSLEGLYKSTGNFCTQCEAEGFRKITYFQDRPDVMAKYTCRIEADKTLYPVLLSNGNLIEQGDLADGKHYTSWEDPFKKPCYLFALVAGQLECREDSFVTCSGRKVTLRIWTPAQDLPKTAHAMYSLKAAMKWDEEVFGLEYDLDLFNIVVVPDFNMGAMENKSLNVFQSRLVLASPETATDGDYAAILGVVGHEYFHNWTGNRVTCRDWFQLTLKEGLTVFRDQEFSSDLGCRPVKRIADVSKLRIYQFPQDAGPMAHPIRPHSYIKMDNFYTGEFLCI
;
A
#
# COMPACT_ATOMS: atom_id res chain seq x y z
N MET A 1 19.46 -8.95 -10.34
CA MET A 1 18.30 -9.64 -10.96
C MET A 1 18.87 -10.55 -12.03
N ASP A 2 18.37 -11.77 -12.19
CA ASP A 2 18.90 -12.65 -13.25
C ASP A 2 18.54 -12.06 -14.62
N ARG A 3 19.53 -11.93 -15.49
CA ARG A 3 19.43 -11.27 -16.80
C ARG A 3 18.33 -11.91 -17.66
N ASP A 4 18.08 -13.19 -17.43
CA ASP A 4 17.12 -14.00 -18.17
C ASP A 4 15.66 -13.69 -17.80
N VAL A 5 15.38 -13.23 -16.56
CA VAL A 5 14.02 -12.84 -16.13
C VAL A 5 13.58 -11.53 -16.80
N VAL A 6 14.51 -10.58 -16.94
CA VAL A 6 14.23 -9.31 -17.66
C VAL A 6 14.01 -9.57 -19.14
N LEU A 7 14.78 -10.49 -19.73
CA LEU A 7 14.63 -10.86 -21.14
C LEU A 7 13.32 -11.59 -21.41
N GLU A 8 12.84 -12.42 -20.48
CA GLU A 8 11.55 -13.08 -20.62
C GLU A 8 10.38 -12.09 -20.45
N ILE A 9 10.49 -11.13 -19.53
CA ILE A 9 9.53 -10.02 -19.40
C ILE A 9 9.54 -9.15 -20.67
N GLU A 10 10.71 -8.78 -21.19
CA GLU A 10 10.84 -8.04 -22.46
C GLU A 10 10.30 -8.83 -23.67
N ARG A 11 10.45 -10.17 -23.68
CA ARG A 11 9.95 -11.05 -24.74
C ARG A 11 8.43 -11.17 -24.71
N VAL A 12 7.84 -11.33 -23.52
CA VAL A 12 6.39 -11.38 -23.32
C VAL A 12 5.73 -10.04 -23.67
N LEU A 13 6.41 -8.92 -23.45
CA LEU A 13 5.88 -7.57 -23.67
C LEU A 13 6.17 -6.99 -25.08
N LYS A 14 6.92 -7.69 -25.95
CA LYS A 14 7.30 -7.22 -27.31
C LYS A 14 6.26 -7.47 -28.41
N GLY A 15 4.99 -7.67 -28.05
CA GLY A 15 3.89 -7.70 -29.00
C GLY A 15 3.47 -6.30 -29.49
N GLY A 16 4.36 -5.57 -30.18
CA GLY A 16 3.98 -4.30 -30.81
C GLY A 16 5.17 -3.45 -31.28
N GLU A 17 5.60 -3.63 -32.52
CA GLU A 17 6.41 -2.62 -33.21
C GLU A 17 5.56 -1.39 -33.56
N LYS A 18 6.18 -0.21 -33.52
CA LYS A 18 5.56 1.11 -33.75
C LYS A 18 5.29 1.31 -35.25
N PRO A 19 4.04 1.52 -35.72
CA PRO A 19 3.80 2.04 -37.06
C PRO A 19 4.17 3.53 -37.11
N GLU A 20 4.87 3.95 -38.17
CA GLU A 20 5.17 5.37 -38.40
C GLU A 20 3.86 6.16 -38.58
N GLY A 21 3.64 7.18 -37.74
CA GLY A 21 2.61 8.21 -37.95
C GLY A 21 1.43 8.28 -36.96
N THR A 22 1.39 7.51 -35.87
CA THR A 22 0.31 7.60 -34.87
C THR A 22 0.80 7.83 -33.44
N ALA A 23 -0.10 8.38 -32.60
CA ALA A 23 0.14 8.75 -31.22
C ALA A 23 0.73 7.60 -30.38
N VAL A 24 1.60 7.96 -29.42
CA VAL A 24 2.32 7.05 -28.53
C VAL A 24 1.35 6.07 -27.85
N THR A 25 1.53 4.76 -28.08
CA THR A 25 0.76 3.72 -27.41
C THR A 25 1.32 3.45 -26.00
N PRO A 26 0.48 3.15 -24.99
CA PRO A 26 0.93 2.89 -23.60
C PRO A 26 2.01 1.80 -23.48
N GLY A 27 1.98 0.76 -24.31
CA GLY A 27 3.00 -0.29 -24.34
C GLY A 27 4.42 0.22 -24.67
N TYR A 28 4.52 1.33 -25.42
CA TYR A 28 5.80 1.99 -25.71
C TYR A 28 6.38 2.69 -24.47
N GLU A 29 5.52 3.33 -23.65
CA GLU A 29 5.92 3.97 -22.39
C GLU A 29 6.23 2.93 -21.30
N LEU A 30 5.52 1.80 -21.25
CA LEU A 30 5.87 0.67 -20.38
C LEU A 30 7.24 0.10 -20.73
N GLY A 31 7.53 -0.10 -22.02
CA GLY A 31 8.86 -0.49 -22.48
C GLY A 31 9.93 0.54 -22.08
N ARG A 32 9.58 1.83 -22.00
CA ARG A 32 10.47 2.91 -21.57
C ARG A 32 10.70 2.89 -20.06
N LEU A 33 9.64 2.68 -19.27
CA LEU A 33 9.69 2.55 -17.81
C LEU A 33 10.52 1.33 -17.40
N LEU A 34 10.29 0.18 -18.02
CA LEU A 34 11.07 -1.05 -17.78
C LEU A 34 12.55 -0.89 -18.15
N ARG A 35 12.86 -0.16 -19.24
CA ARG A 35 14.23 0.21 -19.59
C ARG A 35 14.87 1.17 -18.58
N SER A 36 14.09 2.08 -17.99
CA SER A 36 14.58 2.99 -16.94
C SER A 36 14.84 2.25 -15.63
N VAL A 37 13.94 1.33 -15.24
CA VAL A 37 14.12 0.44 -14.07
C VAL A 37 15.35 -0.45 -14.28
N LYS A 38 15.52 -1.02 -15.48
CA LYS A 38 16.72 -1.78 -15.87
C LYS A 38 18.00 -0.95 -15.74
N LYS A 39 18.02 0.28 -16.26
CA LYS A 39 19.16 1.20 -16.12
C LYS A 39 19.50 1.54 -14.68
N MET A 40 18.50 1.70 -13.80
CA MET A 40 18.75 1.90 -12.37
C MET A 40 19.38 0.67 -11.73
N VAL A 41 18.87 -0.53 -12.06
CA VAL A 41 19.39 -1.81 -11.56
C VAL A 41 20.81 -2.10 -12.08
N ASP A 42 21.12 -1.72 -13.32
CA ASP A 42 22.43 -1.95 -13.94
C ASP A 42 23.47 -0.94 -13.44
N SER A 43 23.07 0.31 -13.15
CA SER A 43 23.99 1.35 -12.63
C SER A 43 24.57 1.06 -11.24
N GLU A 44 23.97 0.15 -10.46
CA GLU A 44 24.49 -0.29 -9.16
C GLU A 44 25.47 -1.48 -9.27
N ASN A 45 25.55 -2.16 -10.42
CA ASN A 45 26.42 -3.33 -10.61
C ASN A 45 27.78 -3.02 -11.25
N GLY A 46 28.11 -1.74 -11.48
CA GLY A 46 29.48 -1.31 -11.76
C GLY A 46 30.04 -1.67 -13.15
N ASP A 47 29.20 -1.76 -14.18
CA ASP A 47 29.63 -1.93 -15.57
C ASP A 47 29.03 -0.83 -16.46
N GLU A 48 29.81 0.24 -16.69
CA GLU A 48 30.09 0.91 -17.98
C GLU A 48 30.47 2.40 -17.83
N ASP A 49 31.48 2.78 -18.62
CA ASP A 49 32.19 4.05 -18.65
C ASP A 49 31.31 5.29 -18.96
N LEU A 50 31.37 6.27 -18.06
CA LEU A 50 30.82 7.62 -18.20
C LEU A 50 31.70 8.50 -19.10
N GLU A 51 31.89 8.17 -20.38
CA GLU A 51 32.60 9.09 -21.30
C GLU A 51 32.31 8.90 -22.79
N ALA A 52 31.04 8.82 -23.22
CA ALA A 52 30.75 8.73 -24.66
C ALA A 52 29.38 9.26 -25.12
N THR A 53 28.96 10.46 -24.71
CA THR A 53 27.96 11.23 -25.49
C THR A 53 28.12 12.72 -25.26
N ARG A 54 29.15 13.30 -25.88
CA ARG A 54 29.28 14.74 -26.08
C ARG A 54 29.30 14.98 -27.59
N ASP A 55 28.37 15.81 -28.05
CA ASP A 55 28.21 16.35 -29.41
C ASP A 55 28.00 15.37 -30.58
N LYS A 56 26.81 15.47 -31.20
CA LYS A 56 26.65 15.87 -32.61
C LYS A 56 25.17 15.88 -33.05
N GLY A 57 24.74 17.01 -33.60
CA GLY A 57 23.74 17.05 -34.67
C GLY A 57 22.37 17.62 -34.33
N PHE A 58 22.27 18.94 -34.14
CA PHE A 58 21.02 19.69 -34.22
C PHE A 58 21.23 20.85 -35.22
N THR A 59 20.88 20.64 -36.50
CA THR A 59 20.70 21.62 -37.60
C THR A 59 20.69 20.81 -38.91
N GLU A 60 19.56 20.48 -39.52
CA GLU A 60 18.80 21.14 -40.62
C GLU A 60 17.79 20.03 -41.04
N GLU A 61 16.51 20.20 -41.36
CA GLU A 61 15.83 21.08 -42.29
C GLU A 61 14.38 21.24 -41.82
N LEU A 62 13.87 22.46 -41.66
CA LEU A 62 12.43 22.74 -41.80
C LEU A 62 12.29 24.20 -42.27
N GLY A 63 11.93 24.40 -43.53
CA GLY A 63 11.58 25.71 -44.07
C GLY A 63 10.28 26.22 -43.45
N VAL A 64 10.36 27.25 -42.61
CA VAL A 64 9.21 27.90 -41.94
C VAL A 64 9.35 29.43 -42.05
N PRO A 65 8.25 30.21 -42.25
CA PRO A 65 8.32 31.64 -42.60
C PRO A 65 8.84 32.57 -41.48
N ASP A 66 9.30 33.77 -41.89
CA ASP A 66 10.11 34.73 -41.11
C ASP A 66 9.51 35.26 -39.79
N GLU A 67 8.23 35.03 -39.48
CA GLU A 67 7.62 35.45 -38.20
C GLU A 67 7.97 34.52 -37.04
N THR A 68 8.31 33.25 -37.31
CA THR A 68 8.75 32.30 -36.27
C THR A 68 10.18 32.57 -35.80
N LYS A 69 11.01 33.23 -36.64
CA LYS A 69 12.39 33.59 -36.27
C LYS A 69 12.42 34.62 -35.14
N LEU A 70 11.47 35.55 -35.06
CA LEU A 70 11.42 36.56 -34.00
C LEU A 70 11.03 35.94 -32.65
N ALA A 71 10.11 34.98 -32.65
CA ALA A 71 9.72 34.22 -31.45
C ALA A 71 10.83 33.27 -30.97
N CYS A 72 11.54 32.61 -31.89
CA CYS A 72 12.71 31.80 -31.57
C CYS A 72 13.90 32.64 -31.08
N LEU A 73 14.11 33.85 -31.62
CA LEU A 73 15.12 34.79 -31.11
C LEU A 73 14.78 35.25 -29.69
N GLY A 74 13.49 35.54 -29.42
CA GLY A 74 12.98 35.90 -28.10
C GLY A 74 13.15 34.80 -27.05
N MET A 75 12.84 33.54 -27.42
CA MET A 75 13.07 32.39 -26.54
C MET A 75 14.56 32.10 -26.31
N SER A 76 15.39 32.25 -27.34
CA SER A 76 16.85 32.05 -27.22
C SER A 76 17.48 33.12 -26.32
N LEU A 77 17.01 34.37 -26.41
CA LEU A 77 17.46 35.46 -25.54
C LEU A 77 16.99 35.26 -24.09
N ALA A 78 15.77 34.75 -23.88
CA ALA A 78 15.25 34.40 -22.56
C ALA A 78 16.03 33.24 -21.91
N PHE A 79 16.41 32.22 -22.69
CA PHE A 79 17.26 31.13 -22.21
C PHE A 79 18.69 31.59 -21.90
N LEU A 80 19.27 32.49 -22.69
CA LEU A 80 20.59 33.06 -22.43
C LEU A 80 20.59 33.93 -21.17
N LEU A 81 19.54 34.74 -20.98
CA LEU A 81 19.31 35.51 -19.74
C LEU A 81 19.11 34.60 -18.54
N PHE A 82 18.33 33.51 -18.68
CA PHE A 82 18.16 32.51 -17.63
C PHE A 82 19.49 31.88 -17.24
N ALA A 83 20.31 31.44 -18.21
CA ALA A 83 21.61 30.83 -17.97
C ALA A 83 22.59 31.79 -17.27
N LEU A 84 22.65 33.05 -17.70
CA LEU A 84 23.49 34.09 -17.09
C LEU A 84 23.05 34.41 -15.65
N MET A 85 21.75 34.44 -15.40
CA MET A 85 21.17 34.72 -14.07
C MET A 85 21.33 33.53 -13.11
N THR A 86 21.22 32.29 -13.61
CA THR A 86 21.52 31.09 -12.81
C THR A 86 23.00 30.95 -12.49
N GLY A 87 23.90 31.36 -13.40
CA GLY A 87 25.34 31.42 -13.14
C GLY A 87 25.70 32.46 -12.09
N ALA A 88 25.07 33.64 -12.13
CA ALA A 88 25.24 34.68 -11.12
C ALA A 88 24.67 34.28 -9.74
N ALA A 89 23.53 33.58 -9.71
CA ALA A 89 22.94 33.06 -8.48
C ALA A 89 23.80 31.93 -7.86
N ALA A 90 24.34 31.03 -8.68
CA ALA A 90 25.26 29.97 -8.24
C ALA A 90 26.58 30.54 -7.67
N HIS A 91 27.13 31.59 -8.28
CA HIS A 91 28.31 32.29 -7.75
C HIS A 91 28.01 33.07 -6.47
N ALA A 92 26.79 33.59 -6.30
CA ALA A 92 26.36 34.29 -5.08
C ALA A 92 26.06 33.33 -3.91
N LEU A 93 25.64 32.08 -4.18
CA LEU A 93 25.38 31.05 -3.16
C LEU A 93 26.66 30.57 -2.44
N GLN A 94 27.85 30.88 -2.94
CA GLN A 94 29.12 30.44 -2.36
C GLN A 94 29.60 31.31 -1.18
N HIS A 95 28.92 32.44 -0.87
CA HIS A 95 29.24 33.28 0.29
C HIS A 95 28.00 33.54 1.17
N GLN A 96 28.01 32.96 2.38
CA GLN A 96 26.93 33.00 3.36
C GLN A 96 26.49 34.42 3.77
N LYS A 97 25.17 34.70 3.68
CA LYS A 97 24.39 35.62 4.52
C LYS A 97 22.88 35.45 4.24
N GLU A 98 22.16 34.79 5.15
CA GLU A 98 20.83 34.18 4.90
C GLU A 98 19.59 35.08 4.93
N ILE A 99 19.67 36.41 5.06
CA ILE A 99 18.44 37.23 5.19
C ILE A 99 18.22 38.23 4.04
N ILE A 100 19.25 38.57 3.27
CA ILE A 100 19.09 39.42 2.06
C ILE A 100 18.59 38.59 0.86
N ASN A 101 18.79 37.27 0.88
CA ASN A 101 18.54 36.40 -0.27
C ASN A 101 17.05 36.10 -0.52
N CYS A 102 16.20 36.08 0.52
CA CYS A 102 14.77 35.83 0.33
C CYS A 102 14.05 37.03 -0.32
N VAL A 103 14.44 38.26 0.00
CA VAL A 103 13.86 39.47 -0.60
C VAL A 103 14.30 39.61 -2.05
N ALA A 104 15.56 39.29 -2.36
CA ALA A 104 16.05 39.26 -3.74
C ALA A 104 15.33 38.19 -4.57
N LEU A 105 15.11 36.99 -4.02
CA LEU A 105 14.39 35.93 -4.71
C LEU A 105 12.91 36.29 -4.95
N MET A 106 12.25 36.93 -3.99
CA MET A 106 10.88 37.43 -4.15
C MET A 106 10.78 38.52 -5.23
N LEU A 107 11.72 39.49 -5.25
CA LEU A 107 11.76 40.53 -6.28
C LEU A 107 12.05 39.97 -7.68
N ILE A 108 12.87 38.92 -7.78
CA ILE A 108 13.14 38.20 -9.03
C ILE A 108 11.88 37.48 -9.53
N MET A 109 11.11 36.86 -8.62
CA MET A 109 9.85 36.21 -8.99
C MET A 109 8.78 37.23 -9.44
N GLU A 110 8.68 38.39 -8.80
CA GLU A 110 7.78 39.46 -9.23
C GLU A 110 8.16 40.04 -10.59
N LEU A 111 9.45 40.25 -10.85
CA LEU A 111 9.94 40.71 -12.16
C LEU A 111 9.67 39.68 -13.25
N PHE A 112 9.77 38.37 -12.94
CA PHE A 112 9.43 37.30 -13.87
C PHE A 112 7.94 37.28 -14.20
N PHE A 113 7.08 37.50 -13.19
CA PHE A 113 5.63 37.56 -13.37
C PHE A 113 5.21 38.77 -14.23
N MET A 114 5.84 39.92 -14.00
CA MET A 114 5.63 41.13 -14.81
C MET A 114 6.09 40.94 -16.26
N ALA A 115 7.24 40.29 -16.49
CA ALA A 115 7.72 39.99 -17.84
C ALA A 115 6.79 39.02 -18.60
N ALA A 116 6.25 38.00 -17.91
CA ALA A 116 5.27 37.08 -18.48
C ALA A 116 3.96 37.79 -18.85
N MET A 117 3.48 38.71 -18.00
CA MET A 117 2.29 39.53 -18.28
C MET A 117 2.49 40.45 -19.49
N VAL A 118 3.68 41.06 -19.64
CA VAL A 118 4.01 41.89 -20.82
C VAL A 118 4.05 41.04 -22.10
N CYS A 119 4.56 39.81 -22.04
CA CYS A 119 4.55 38.89 -23.18
C CYS A 119 3.13 38.48 -23.57
N LEU A 120 2.27 38.15 -22.61
CA LEU A 120 0.85 37.85 -22.87
C LEU A 120 0.09 39.06 -23.43
N PHE A 121 0.41 40.27 -22.97
CA PHE A 121 -0.20 41.49 -23.48
C PHE A 121 0.25 41.79 -24.92
N ALA A 122 1.52 41.56 -25.24
CA ALA A 122 2.06 41.68 -26.60
C ALA A 122 1.44 40.65 -27.56
N ILE A 123 1.23 39.41 -27.11
CA ILE A 123 0.55 38.35 -27.89
C ILE A 123 -0.91 38.72 -28.17
N ASN A 124 -1.62 39.30 -27.20
CA ASN A 124 -3.01 39.75 -27.38
C ASN A 124 -3.11 40.99 -28.30
N LEU A 125 -2.15 41.91 -28.23
CA LEU A 125 -2.05 43.04 -29.17
C LEU A 125 -1.77 42.57 -30.61
N ALA A 126 -0.95 41.53 -30.78
CA ALA A 126 -0.68 40.92 -32.09
C ALA A 126 -1.94 40.24 -32.67
N HIS A 127 -2.79 39.64 -31.84
CA HIS A 127 -4.07 39.05 -32.28
C HIS A 127 -5.15 40.11 -32.58
N GLY A 128 -5.12 41.26 -31.91
CA GLY A 128 -6.09 42.36 -32.10
C GLY A 128 -5.86 43.22 -33.37
N ALA A 129 -4.75 43.05 -34.09
CA ALA A 129 -4.41 43.84 -35.28
C ALA A 129 -4.92 43.23 -36.60
N THR A 130 -5.59 42.08 -36.59
CA THR A 130 -6.16 41.43 -37.79
C THR A 130 -7.68 41.65 -37.86
N GLY A 131 -8.10 42.77 -38.48
CA GLY A 131 -9.52 43.13 -38.61
C GLY A 131 -10.12 42.84 -40.00
N GLY A 132 -11.34 42.29 -40.02
CA GLY A 132 -12.35 42.38 -41.10
C GLY A 132 -13.12 41.06 -41.32
N LYS A 133 -14.46 40.95 -41.37
CA LYS A 133 -15.63 41.85 -41.45
C LYS A 133 -16.88 41.15 -40.84
N THR A 134 -17.85 41.91 -40.33
CA THR A 134 -19.15 41.51 -39.72
C THR A 134 -20.30 41.37 -40.75
N PRO A 135 -21.49 40.81 -40.38
CA PRO A 135 -22.57 41.65 -39.81
C PRO A 135 -23.41 41.03 -38.64
N THR A 136 -23.99 41.94 -37.85
CA THR A 136 -24.89 41.87 -36.64
C THR A 136 -26.41 41.90 -37.01
N PRO A 137 -27.46 41.85 -36.11
CA PRO A 137 -27.49 42.13 -34.64
C PRO A 137 -28.46 41.34 -33.67
N GLN A 138 -28.00 41.15 -32.41
CA GLN A 138 -28.61 41.32 -31.04
C GLN A 138 -29.91 40.61 -30.53
N PRO A 139 -30.16 40.45 -29.19
CA PRO A 139 -29.63 41.25 -28.05
C PRO A 139 -29.10 40.53 -26.77
N ALA A 140 -28.16 41.26 -26.12
CA ALA A 140 -27.85 41.45 -24.69
C ALA A 140 -27.92 40.31 -23.65
N HIS A 141 -26.76 40.03 -23.02
CA HIS A 141 -26.58 40.19 -21.57
C HIS A 141 -25.11 40.58 -21.27
N THR A 142 -24.95 41.72 -20.63
CA THR A 142 -23.69 42.36 -20.22
C THR A 142 -23.18 41.69 -18.94
N SER A 143 -21.97 41.12 -18.96
CA SER A 143 -21.25 40.75 -17.73
C SER A 143 -19.96 41.55 -17.64
N VAL A 144 -20.00 42.51 -16.71
CA VAL A 144 -18.89 43.33 -16.23
C VAL A 144 -17.88 42.40 -15.53
N PHE A 145 -16.64 42.35 -16.01
CA PHE A 145 -15.54 41.77 -15.24
C PHE A 145 -15.17 42.74 -14.11
N LEU A 146 -15.58 42.38 -12.89
CA LEU A 146 -15.20 43.08 -11.67
C LEU A 146 -13.78 42.64 -11.27
N LEU A 147 -12.86 43.60 -11.22
CA LEU A 147 -11.52 43.45 -10.67
C LEU A 147 -11.64 43.29 -9.14
N VAL A 148 -11.50 42.07 -8.61
CA VAL A 148 -11.37 41.86 -7.15
C VAL A 148 -9.89 41.91 -6.79
N VAL A 149 -9.44 43.09 -6.39
CA VAL A 149 -8.22 43.28 -5.59
C VAL A 149 -8.56 42.80 -4.19
N MET A 150 -7.97 41.69 -3.74
CA MET A 150 -8.07 41.27 -2.35
C MET A 150 -7.22 42.20 -1.47
N SER A 151 -7.89 43.20 -0.91
CA SER A 151 -7.41 44.01 0.22
C SER A 151 -7.35 43.15 1.48
N TYR A 152 -6.20 43.16 2.16
CA TYR A 152 -6.03 42.66 3.52
C TYR A 152 -7.02 43.35 4.47
N PRO A 153 -7.78 42.61 5.31
CA PRO A 153 -8.58 43.24 6.36
C PRO A 153 -7.70 43.63 7.55
N GLN A 154 -7.46 44.93 7.68
CA GLN A 154 -7.07 45.56 8.95
C GLN A 154 -8.31 45.68 9.84
N HIS A 155 -8.35 44.95 10.95
CA HIS A 155 -9.12 45.33 12.14
C HIS A 155 -8.43 44.86 13.42
N LEU A 156 -7.59 45.73 13.96
CA LEU A 156 -7.26 45.84 15.38
C LEU A 156 -8.29 46.78 16.05
N PRO A 157 -8.68 46.58 17.32
CA PRO A 157 -9.32 47.61 18.11
C PRO A 157 -8.27 48.51 18.81
N SER A 158 -8.50 49.82 18.73
CA SER A 158 -7.64 50.88 19.29
C SER A 158 -7.93 51.15 20.77
N ILE A 159 -6.89 51.15 21.63
CA ILE A 159 -6.82 51.97 22.87
C ILE A 159 -5.39 52.57 22.98
N ALA A 160 -5.32 53.85 23.35
CA ALA A 160 -4.22 54.81 23.20
C ALA A 160 -3.05 54.70 24.24
N PRO A 161 -1.90 55.40 24.03
CA PRO A 161 -0.58 55.14 24.67
C PRO A 161 -0.28 56.10 25.85
N PRO A 162 0.82 55.95 26.67
CA PRO A 162 2.20 56.41 26.33
C PRO A 162 3.33 55.63 27.10
N PRO A 163 4.61 56.09 27.19
CA PRO A 163 5.55 56.57 26.18
C PRO A 163 6.95 55.86 26.21
N ALA A 164 7.79 56.34 25.29
CA ALA A 164 9.19 56.03 24.96
C ALA A 164 10.24 55.89 26.08
N SER A 165 11.26 55.05 25.81
CA SER A 165 12.72 55.36 25.87
C SER A 165 13.48 54.05 25.54
N ALA A 166 14.22 53.97 24.42
CA ALA A 166 15.65 54.31 24.29
C ALA A 166 16.56 53.30 25.03
N LEU A 167 17.66 52.73 24.54
CA LEU A 167 18.50 52.85 23.35
C LEU A 167 19.49 51.65 23.40
N TYR A 168 19.92 51.17 22.23
CA TYR A 168 21.31 50.73 21.89
C TYR A 168 22.04 49.60 22.64
N ALA A 169 22.25 48.51 21.89
CA ALA A 169 23.55 48.04 21.34
C ALA A 169 24.60 47.42 22.32
N PRO A 170 25.72 46.83 21.82
CA PRO A 170 25.92 45.37 21.73
C PRO A 170 27.26 44.90 22.34
N LEU A 171 27.55 43.60 22.48
CA LEU A 171 28.93 43.03 22.62
C LEU A 171 28.83 41.49 22.53
N LEU A 172 29.36 40.80 21.51
CA LEU A 172 30.75 40.40 21.22
C LEU A 172 31.37 39.38 22.20
N LEU A 173 31.77 38.25 21.60
CA LEU A 173 33.02 37.49 21.75
C LEU A 173 33.15 36.33 22.75
N LEU A 174 33.58 35.19 22.16
CA LEU A 174 34.54 34.17 22.62
C LEU A 174 34.08 33.27 23.79
N GLY A 175 34.36 31.98 23.86
CA GLY A 175 35.29 31.10 23.14
C GLY A 175 35.71 29.97 24.12
N GLY A 176 35.99 28.77 23.60
CA GLY A 176 36.56 27.63 24.36
C GLY A 176 35.54 26.91 25.26
N GLY A 177 35.47 25.59 25.38
CA GLY A 177 36.50 24.55 25.20
C GLY A 177 36.52 23.71 26.49
N ALA A 178 36.58 22.38 26.33
CA ALA A 178 36.86 21.34 27.34
C ALA A 178 35.67 20.60 28.01
N ASP A 179 35.53 19.33 27.62
CA ASP A 179 35.17 18.13 28.40
C ASP A 179 36.21 17.93 29.56
N PRO A 180 36.07 17.09 30.63
CA PRO A 180 35.20 15.90 30.77
C PRO A 180 34.65 15.53 32.20
N SER A 181 33.81 14.47 32.21
CA SER A 181 33.67 13.42 33.24
C SER A 181 32.89 13.62 34.56
N ALA A 182 32.18 12.53 34.91
CA ALA A 182 31.79 12.00 36.23
C ALA A 182 30.34 12.24 36.76
N ASP A 183 29.60 11.12 36.77
CA ASP A 183 28.72 10.56 37.81
C ASP A 183 27.82 11.48 38.65
N SER A 184 26.50 11.24 38.59
CA SER A 184 25.74 10.55 39.67
C SER A 184 24.23 10.84 39.60
N HIS A 185 23.45 9.81 39.95
CA HIS A 185 22.00 9.80 40.14
C HIS A 185 21.50 10.92 41.05
N PHE A 186 20.39 11.60 40.70
CA PHE A 186 19.34 11.98 41.65
C PHE A 186 18.01 12.28 40.92
N LEU A 187 16.96 11.60 41.37
CA LEU A 187 15.54 11.87 41.16
C LEU A 187 15.16 13.15 41.94
N ILE A 188 14.25 13.99 41.41
CA ILE A 188 13.14 14.63 42.17
C ILE A 188 12.20 15.37 41.20
N ASP A 189 10.93 15.24 41.56
CA ASP A 189 9.67 15.70 40.98
C ASP A 189 9.59 17.15 40.48
N LEU A 190 8.84 17.33 39.39
CA LEU A 190 8.36 18.63 38.93
C LEU A 190 6.83 18.70 38.97
N ILE A 191 6.39 19.71 39.72
CA ILE A 191 5.06 20.07 40.16
C ILE A 191 4.21 20.64 39.01
N PHE A 192 2.97 20.16 38.86
CA PHE A 192 1.89 20.83 38.12
C PHE A 192 1.14 21.81 39.03
N PRO A 193 0.74 23.00 38.53
CA PRO A 193 -0.45 23.67 39.01
C PRO A 193 -1.52 23.79 37.92
N LEU A 194 -2.70 23.25 38.25
CA LEU A 194 -3.99 23.46 37.59
C LEU A 194 -4.43 24.93 37.68
N ARG A 195 -5.02 25.45 36.59
CA ARG A 195 -5.99 26.56 36.64
C ARG A 195 -7.24 26.22 35.82
N GLN A 196 -8.38 26.28 36.51
CA GLN A 196 -9.75 26.43 36.00
C GLN A 196 -9.84 27.71 35.13
N GLY A 197 -10.71 27.90 34.14
CA GLY A 197 -12.05 27.36 33.86
C GLY A 197 -12.99 28.57 33.68
N SER A 198 -13.60 28.75 32.49
CA SER A 198 -14.63 29.76 32.22
C SER A 198 -15.78 29.14 31.40
N GLN A 199 -16.99 29.27 31.93
CA GLN A 199 -18.29 28.73 31.48
C GLN A 199 -18.89 29.46 30.27
N TRP A 200 -19.84 28.82 29.56
CA TRP A 200 -21.16 29.36 29.14
C TRP A 200 -22.20 28.21 28.93
N ILE A 201 -23.10 27.94 29.89
CA ILE A 201 -24.59 28.13 29.96
C ILE A 201 -25.51 27.35 28.98
N ARG A 202 -26.36 26.46 29.54
CA ARG A 202 -27.85 26.30 29.41
C ARG A 202 -28.23 24.82 29.64
N SER A 203 -29.34 24.40 30.24
CA SER A 203 -30.33 24.93 31.18
C SER A 203 -31.33 23.77 31.37
N GLU A 204 -31.54 23.24 32.57
CA GLU A 204 -32.73 22.42 32.89
C GLU A 204 -33.17 22.64 34.36
N PRO A 205 -34.49 22.50 34.66
CA PRO A 205 -35.09 23.15 35.82
C PRO A 205 -35.15 22.28 37.08
N SER A 206 -35.18 22.99 38.20
CA SER A 206 -35.30 22.56 39.59
C SER A 206 -36.69 22.02 39.99
N LEU A 207 -36.70 21.29 41.13
CA LEU A 207 -37.72 21.16 42.20
C LEU A 207 -37.98 19.66 42.50
N SER A 208 -38.08 19.15 43.72
CA SER A 208 -37.88 19.66 45.08
C SER A 208 -37.86 18.41 45.97
N ALA A 209 -37.01 18.39 46.99
CA ALA A 209 -37.01 17.35 48.02
C ALA A 209 -38.27 17.42 48.89
N ASN A 210 -38.79 16.27 49.30
CA ASN A 210 -39.44 16.14 50.60
C ASN A 210 -39.13 14.78 51.24
N SER A 211 -38.92 14.86 52.54
CA SER A 211 -38.20 13.98 53.44
C SER A 211 -38.96 12.73 53.88
N ALA A 212 -38.25 11.63 54.09
CA ALA A 212 -38.52 10.72 55.21
C ALA A 212 -37.25 9.93 55.59
N LYS A 213 -36.87 10.03 56.86
CA LYS A 213 -35.78 9.30 57.51
C LYS A 213 -36.09 7.80 57.55
N LEU A 214 -35.11 6.95 57.24
CA LEU A 214 -34.99 5.64 57.86
C LEU A 214 -33.52 5.30 58.12
N VAL A 215 -33.25 5.06 59.40
CA VAL A 215 -31.99 4.60 59.98
C VAL A 215 -31.82 3.12 59.63
N GLY A 216 -30.66 2.75 59.07
CA GLY A 216 -30.34 1.36 58.73
C GLY A 216 -28.83 1.12 58.62
N LYS A 217 -28.31 0.36 59.59
CA LYS A 217 -27.01 -0.33 59.69
C LYS A 217 -26.01 -0.18 58.53
N ARG A 218 -24.81 0.35 58.82
CA ARG A 218 -23.59 0.06 58.05
C ARG A 218 -23.13 -1.37 58.37
N THR A 219 -23.35 -2.29 57.45
CA THR A 219 -22.60 -3.54 57.35
C THR A 219 -21.31 -3.26 56.56
N SER A 220 -20.16 -3.42 57.21
CA SER A 220 -18.86 -3.45 56.52
C SER A 220 -18.75 -4.77 55.77
N CYS A 221 -18.74 -4.72 54.44
CA CYS A 221 -18.35 -5.86 53.60
C CYS A 221 -16.85 -5.70 53.29
N SER A 222 -16.02 -6.42 54.02
CA SER A 222 -14.60 -6.60 53.68
C SER A 222 -14.53 -7.59 52.51
N VAL A 223 -14.29 -7.08 51.30
CA VAL A 223 -13.93 -7.93 50.16
C VAL A 223 -12.48 -8.35 50.36
N ALA A 224 -12.26 -9.62 50.68
CA ALA A 224 -10.94 -10.22 50.64
C ALA A 224 -10.52 -10.30 49.17
N THR A 225 -9.56 -9.48 48.77
CA THR A 225 -8.89 -9.63 47.47
C THR A 225 -7.97 -10.85 47.57
N GLU A 226 -8.30 -11.90 46.82
CA GLU A 226 -7.34 -12.98 46.57
C GLU A 226 -6.09 -12.40 45.89
N PRO A 227 -4.88 -12.85 46.27
CA PRO A 227 -3.67 -12.41 45.59
C PRO A 227 -3.74 -12.83 44.12
N PRO A 228 -3.21 -12.00 43.20
CA PRO A 228 -3.19 -12.34 41.79
C PRO A 228 -2.45 -13.66 41.58
N PRO A 229 -2.92 -14.52 40.65
CA PRO A 229 -2.22 -15.75 40.33
C PRO A 229 -0.78 -15.41 39.93
N ALA A 230 0.16 -16.24 40.39
CA ALA A 230 1.58 -16.09 40.10
C ALA A 230 1.78 -15.82 38.61
N ALA A 231 2.53 -14.75 38.30
CA ALA A 231 2.90 -14.40 36.95
C ALA A 231 3.45 -15.65 36.26
N THR A 232 2.68 -16.16 35.31
CA THR A 232 3.18 -17.13 34.34
C THR A 232 4.32 -16.42 33.64
N GLU A 233 5.52 -17.00 33.66
CA GLU A 233 6.68 -16.47 32.95
C GLU A 233 6.26 -16.20 31.50
N GLN A 234 6.08 -14.92 31.17
CA GLN A 234 5.90 -14.54 29.78
C GLN A 234 7.22 -14.83 29.09
N PRO A 235 7.24 -15.59 27.98
CA PRO A 235 8.46 -15.83 27.25
C PRO A 235 9.05 -14.46 26.87
N GLU A 236 10.27 -14.21 27.32
CA GLU A 236 11.01 -12.98 27.07
C GLU A 236 11.03 -12.74 25.55
N MET A 237 10.23 -11.78 25.08
CA MET A 237 10.18 -11.46 23.65
C MET A 237 11.48 -10.74 23.29
N ASP A 238 12.31 -11.38 22.46
CA ASP A 238 13.44 -10.72 21.81
C ASP A 238 12.99 -9.38 21.22
N ALA A 239 13.77 -8.32 21.51
CA ALA A 239 13.54 -6.99 20.96
C ALA A 239 13.47 -7.07 19.43
N PRO A 240 12.60 -6.26 18.77
CA PRO A 240 12.50 -6.24 17.32
C PRO A 240 13.87 -5.96 16.69
N LYS A 241 14.33 -6.87 15.84
CA LYS A 241 15.62 -6.74 15.14
C LYS A 241 15.38 -6.12 13.78
N GLU A 242 16.22 -5.16 13.43
CA GLU A 242 16.21 -4.57 12.10
C GLU A 242 16.71 -5.57 11.05
N ILE A 243 15.98 -5.69 9.95
CA ILE A 243 16.27 -6.56 8.81
C ILE A 243 16.82 -5.67 7.69
N PHE A 244 17.88 -6.11 7.01
CA PHE A 244 18.56 -5.34 5.97
C PHE A 244 18.49 -6.04 4.61
N LEU A 245 18.22 -5.28 3.55
CA LEU A 245 18.18 -5.75 2.16
C LEU A 245 19.47 -6.45 1.75
N LYS A 246 20.62 -5.89 2.12
CA LYS A 246 21.96 -6.43 1.81
C LYS A 246 22.20 -7.84 2.38
N ASN A 247 21.40 -8.26 3.37
CA ASN A 247 21.53 -9.56 4.02
C ASN A 247 20.64 -10.64 3.37
N TYR A 248 19.96 -10.33 2.25
CA TYR A 248 19.18 -11.32 1.53
C TYR A 248 20.04 -12.55 1.19
N LYS A 249 19.49 -13.72 1.49
CA LYS A 249 20.02 -15.03 1.08
C LYS A 249 18.88 -15.86 0.53
N LYS A 250 19.18 -16.69 -0.48
CA LYS A 250 18.24 -17.70 -0.98
C LYS A 250 17.84 -18.65 0.17
N PRO A 251 16.62 -19.21 0.15
CA PRO A 251 16.20 -20.16 1.16
C PRO A 251 17.02 -21.46 1.04
N ASP A 252 17.45 -22.01 2.18
CA ASP A 252 18.18 -23.28 2.26
C ASP A 252 17.29 -24.50 1.94
N TYR A 253 15.97 -24.31 2.02
CA TYR A 253 14.97 -25.34 1.71
C TYR A 253 13.88 -24.74 0.82
N LEU A 254 13.41 -25.53 -0.14
CA LEU A 254 12.28 -25.22 -1.00
C LEU A 254 11.09 -26.08 -0.62
N PHE A 255 9.88 -25.58 -0.86
CA PHE A 255 8.65 -26.32 -0.66
C PHE A 255 7.99 -26.60 -2.02
N ASP A 256 7.80 -27.87 -2.33
CA ASP A 256 7.23 -28.27 -3.63
C ASP A 256 5.71 -28.23 -3.61
N THR A 257 5.13 -28.84 -2.57
CA THR A 257 3.68 -28.90 -2.34
C THR A 257 3.38 -28.67 -0.87
N VAL A 258 2.24 -28.03 -0.61
CA VAL A 258 1.69 -27.78 0.73
C VAL A 258 0.25 -28.24 0.74
N ASP A 259 -0.05 -29.28 1.51
CA ASP A 259 -1.40 -29.79 1.76
C ASP A 259 -1.87 -29.33 3.13
N LEU A 260 -2.92 -28.52 3.15
CA LEU A 260 -3.50 -27.95 4.36
C LEU A 260 -4.85 -28.58 4.65
N GLN A 261 -5.09 -28.92 5.90
CA GLN A 261 -6.41 -29.30 6.41
C GLN A 261 -6.78 -28.44 7.61
N PHE A 262 -7.89 -27.73 7.48
CA PHE A 262 -8.47 -26.89 8.53
C PHE A 262 -9.71 -27.57 9.11
N GLN A 263 -9.70 -27.81 10.41
CA GLN A 263 -10.89 -28.17 11.16
C GLN A 263 -11.33 -26.95 11.94
N LEU A 264 -12.25 -26.18 11.36
CA LEU A 264 -12.75 -24.94 11.93
C LEU A 264 -13.70 -25.26 13.10
N GLY A 265 -13.53 -24.52 14.19
CA GLY A 265 -14.37 -24.61 15.37
C GLY A 265 -14.48 -23.26 16.08
N GLU A 266 -15.55 -23.07 16.84
CA GLU A 266 -15.84 -21.80 17.53
C GLU A 266 -14.83 -21.47 18.63
N GLU A 267 -14.34 -22.49 19.33
CA GLU A 267 -13.38 -22.30 20.42
C GLU A 267 -11.93 -22.42 19.98
N LYS A 268 -11.67 -23.17 18.90
CA LYS A 268 -10.33 -23.41 18.37
C LYS A 268 -10.40 -23.98 16.97
N THR A 269 -9.35 -23.77 16.21
CA THR A 269 -9.13 -24.39 14.91
C THR A 269 -7.90 -25.28 14.97
N ILE A 270 -8.01 -26.49 14.43
CA ILE A 270 -6.87 -27.39 14.24
C ILE A 270 -6.43 -27.29 12.78
N VAL A 271 -5.14 -27.04 12.58
CA VAL A 271 -4.51 -26.94 11.26
C VAL A 271 -3.50 -28.07 11.12
N THR A 272 -3.68 -28.93 10.13
CA THR A 272 -2.65 -29.89 9.70
C THR A 272 -2.00 -29.35 8.43
N SER A 273 -0.68 -29.20 8.45
CA SER A 273 0.13 -28.79 7.32
C SER A 273 1.07 -29.92 6.93
N ARG A 274 1.00 -30.40 5.69
CA ARG A 274 1.89 -31.41 5.13
C ARG A 274 2.68 -30.79 3.98
N ILE A 275 3.99 -30.74 4.13
CA ILE A 275 4.89 -30.03 3.23
C ILE A 275 5.88 -31.03 2.64
N VAL A 276 6.01 -31.03 1.32
CA VAL A 276 7.12 -31.71 0.64
C VAL A 276 8.30 -30.74 0.62
N VAL A 277 9.30 -31.04 1.43
CA VAL A 277 10.50 -30.21 1.61
C VAL A 277 11.63 -30.76 0.75
N SER A 278 12.23 -29.89 -0.04
CA SER A 278 13.38 -30.18 -0.91
C SER A 278 14.57 -29.30 -0.53
N PRO A 279 15.81 -29.78 -0.65
CA PRO A 279 16.99 -28.93 -0.49
C PRO A 279 17.01 -27.74 -1.45
N GLY A 280 17.54 -26.60 -1.00
CA GLY A 280 17.79 -25.45 -1.84
C GLY A 280 18.89 -25.68 -2.89
N ALA A 281 19.03 -24.75 -3.82
CA ALA A 281 19.97 -24.86 -4.94
C ALA A 281 21.44 -24.96 -4.51
N GLU A 282 21.79 -24.43 -3.35
CA GLU A 282 23.16 -24.42 -2.79
C GLU A 282 23.43 -25.64 -1.89
N GLY A 283 22.48 -26.59 -1.82
CA GLY A 283 22.55 -27.76 -0.96
C GLY A 283 21.89 -27.53 0.41
N ILE A 284 22.21 -28.40 1.36
CA ILE A 284 21.54 -28.44 2.67
C ILE A 284 22.37 -27.68 3.69
N SER A 285 21.74 -26.68 4.30
CA SER A 285 22.25 -26.02 5.50
C SER A 285 21.34 -26.41 6.66
N SER A 286 21.87 -27.15 7.64
CA SER A 286 21.18 -27.31 8.93
C SER A 286 21.34 -26.02 9.74
N PRO A 287 20.31 -25.56 10.47
CA PRO A 287 19.01 -26.19 10.66
C PRO A 287 17.93 -25.72 9.67
N LEU A 288 16.79 -26.43 9.59
CA LEU A 288 15.57 -25.87 8.98
C LEU A 288 14.82 -25.03 10.01
N VAL A 289 14.66 -23.74 9.75
CA VAL A 289 13.95 -22.80 10.62
C VAL A 289 12.62 -22.39 10.00
N LEU A 290 11.53 -22.57 10.75
CA LEU A 290 10.18 -22.20 10.37
C LEU A 290 9.66 -21.11 11.30
N HIS A 291 9.05 -20.08 10.74
CA HIS A 291 8.41 -19.00 11.49
C HIS A 291 7.04 -19.46 12.00
N GLY A 292 6.71 -19.10 13.24
CA GLY A 292 5.39 -19.33 13.83
C GLY A 292 5.14 -18.36 14.99
N SER A 293 3.94 -17.79 15.09
CA SER A 293 3.55 -16.87 16.17
C SER A 293 2.18 -17.24 16.69
N ASP A 294 2.01 -17.21 18.01
CA ASP A 294 0.73 -17.47 18.68
C ASP A 294 0.11 -18.84 18.33
N LEU A 295 0.98 -19.83 18.11
CA LEU A 295 0.62 -21.20 17.74
C LEU A 295 0.85 -22.16 18.92
N LYS A 296 -0.10 -23.06 19.15
CA LYS A 296 0.13 -24.24 19.99
C LYS A 296 0.48 -25.43 19.12
N LEU A 297 1.73 -25.88 19.16
CA LEU A 297 2.17 -27.09 18.47
C LEU A 297 1.54 -28.33 19.13
N LEU A 298 0.86 -29.17 18.35
CA LEU A 298 0.28 -30.43 18.81
C LEU A 298 1.14 -31.65 18.43
N SER A 299 1.64 -31.70 17.19
CA SER A 299 2.55 -32.76 16.76
C SER A 299 3.39 -32.33 15.57
N ILE A 300 4.53 -32.99 15.38
CA ILE A 300 5.41 -32.83 14.23
C ILE A 300 5.92 -34.21 13.80
N LYS A 301 5.89 -34.49 12.50
CA LYS A 301 6.37 -35.74 11.93
C LYS A 301 7.25 -35.48 10.71
N VAL A 302 8.26 -36.33 10.54
CA VAL A 302 9.10 -36.39 9.35
C VAL A 302 8.97 -37.77 8.74
N ASN A 303 8.55 -37.83 7.46
CA ASN A 303 8.29 -39.06 6.73
C ASN A 303 7.35 -40.02 7.48
N GLY A 304 6.33 -39.46 8.13
CA GLY A 304 5.34 -40.21 8.92
C GLY A 304 5.80 -40.63 10.32
N ASN A 305 7.07 -40.44 10.66
CA ASN A 305 7.59 -40.73 12.01
C ASN A 305 7.49 -39.50 12.89
N GLU A 306 6.88 -39.63 14.06
CA GLU A 306 6.79 -38.56 15.06
C GLU A 306 8.19 -38.21 15.59
N LEU A 307 8.51 -36.91 15.60
CA LEU A 307 9.78 -36.42 16.14
C LEU A 307 9.73 -36.36 17.65
N LYS A 308 10.87 -36.60 18.30
CA LYS A 308 11.02 -36.42 19.74
C LYS A 308 11.42 -34.98 20.05
N ASN A 309 11.22 -34.55 21.29
CA ASN A 309 11.61 -33.22 21.77
C ASN A 309 13.10 -32.88 21.61
N GLU A 310 13.96 -33.88 21.37
CA GLU A 310 15.40 -33.70 21.12
C GLU A 310 15.72 -33.37 19.64
N ASP A 311 14.80 -33.65 18.72
CA ASP A 311 14.99 -33.47 17.27
C ASP A 311 14.67 -32.05 16.79
N TYR A 312 13.92 -31.28 17.60
CA TYR A 312 13.48 -29.93 17.27
C TYR A 312 13.39 -29.03 18.50
N THR A 313 13.50 -27.72 18.29
CA THR A 313 13.27 -26.71 19.33
C THR A 313 12.16 -25.77 18.91
N VAL A 314 11.27 -25.42 19.85
CA VAL A 314 10.21 -24.42 19.64
C VAL A 314 10.43 -23.26 20.59
N ASN A 315 10.38 -22.04 20.05
CA ASN A 315 10.29 -20.81 20.84
C ASN A 315 9.07 -19.99 20.38
N SER A 316 8.90 -18.78 20.92
CA SER A 316 7.74 -17.92 20.63
C SER A 316 7.62 -17.48 19.16
N ARG A 317 8.69 -17.59 18.37
CA ARG A 317 8.75 -17.13 16.96
C ARG A 317 9.10 -18.22 15.96
N HIS A 318 9.69 -19.32 16.39
CA HIS A 318 10.27 -20.31 15.50
C HIS A 318 10.11 -21.74 15.98
N LEU A 319 9.94 -22.64 15.01
CA LEU A 319 10.19 -24.07 15.14
C LEU A 319 11.44 -24.39 14.31
N THR A 320 12.42 -25.00 14.95
CA THR A 320 13.72 -25.33 14.33
C THR A 320 13.93 -26.84 14.35
N LEU A 321 14.09 -27.45 13.17
CA LEU A 321 14.57 -28.83 13.04
C LEU A 321 16.10 -28.81 12.96
N SER A 322 16.76 -29.36 13.98
CA SER A 322 18.23 -29.30 14.10
C SER A 322 18.94 -30.09 13.02
N THR A 323 18.39 -31.26 12.67
CA THR A 323 19.02 -32.21 11.73
C THR A 323 17.98 -32.74 10.74
N PRO A 324 17.49 -31.90 9.80
CA PRO A 324 16.53 -32.36 8.80
C PRO A 324 17.15 -33.42 7.87
N PRO A 325 16.33 -34.31 7.28
CA PRO A 325 16.82 -35.32 6.33
C PRO A 325 17.60 -34.70 5.16
N ALA A 326 18.64 -35.41 4.70
CA ALA A 326 19.55 -34.93 3.66
C ALA A 326 18.97 -34.94 2.22
N GLY A 327 17.67 -35.19 2.05
CA GLY A 327 17.04 -35.30 0.73
C GLY A 327 15.64 -34.72 0.78
N VAL A 328 14.81 -35.10 -0.19
CA VAL A 328 13.38 -34.74 -0.14
C VAL A 328 12.70 -35.48 1.01
N PHE A 329 11.91 -34.79 1.81
CA PHE A 329 11.14 -35.39 2.90
C PHE A 329 9.76 -34.75 3.07
N ASN A 330 8.86 -35.51 3.70
CA ASN A 330 7.53 -35.01 4.07
C ASN A 330 7.57 -34.52 5.51
N LEU A 331 7.21 -33.26 5.70
CA LEU A 331 7.04 -32.64 7.01
C LEU A 331 5.55 -32.48 7.30
N GLU A 332 5.06 -33.10 8.36
CA GLU A 332 3.70 -32.89 8.86
C GLU A 332 3.76 -32.11 10.17
N ILE A 333 3.00 -31.01 10.27
CA ILE A 333 2.89 -30.18 11.45
C ILE A 333 1.42 -30.01 11.78
N VAL A 334 1.04 -30.26 13.03
CA VAL A 334 -0.33 -30.03 13.52
C VAL A 334 -0.30 -28.91 14.56
N THR A 335 -1.04 -27.84 14.32
CA THR A 335 -1.15 -26.68 15.20
C THR A 335 -2.60 -26.44 15.64
N GLU A 336 -2.75 -25.91 16.84
CA GLU A 336 -4.01 -25.38 17.39
C GLU A 336 -3.91 -23.85 17.46
N ILE A 337 -4.93 -23.17 16.92
CA ILE A 337 -5.03 -21.70 16.90
C ILE A 337 -6.42 -21.23 17.37
N TYR A 338 -6.53 -19.96 17.74
CA TYR A 338 -7.74 -19.36 18.34
C TYR A 338 -8.22 -18.13 17.54
N PRO A 339 -8.84 -18.30 16.35
CA PRO A 339 -9.20 -17.18 15.47
C PRO A 339 -10.17 -16.18 16.11
N GLN A 340 -11.01 -16.62 17.04
CA GLN A 340 -11.95 -15.79 17.77
C GLN A 340 -11.28 -14.84 18.78
N LEU A 341 -10.02 -15.10 19.15
CA LEU A 341 -9.22 -14.25 20.03
C LEU A 341 -8.25 -13.35 19.25
N ASN A 342 -8.16 -13.52 17.92
CA ASN A 342 -7.21 -12.80 17.09
C ASN A 342 -7.75 -11.41 16.71
N THR A 343 -7.50 -10.43 17.59
CA THR A 343 -7.86 -9.02 17.36
C THR A 343 -6.89 -8.27 16.47
N SER A 344 -5.76 -8.90 16.07
CA SER A 344 -4.78 -8.28 15.17
C SER A 344 -5.23 -8.29 13.70
N LEU A 345 -6.21 -9.12 13.35
CA LEU A 345 -6.71 -9.33 11.98
C LEU A 345 -5.59 -9.75 10.99
N GLU A 346 -4.61 -10.52 11.49
CA GLU A 346 -3.47 -11.07 10.74
C GLU A 346 -3.42 -12.60 10.98
N GLY A 347 -3.25 -13.40 9.93
CA GLY A 347 -3.47 -14.84 9.95
C GLY A 347 -4.95 -15.19 9.80
N LEU A 348 -5.41 -16.26 10.46
CA LEU A 348 -6.83 -16.64 10.50
C LEU A 348 -7.53 -15.93 11.68
N TYR A 349 -8.65 -15.28 11.42
CA TYR A 349 -9.44 -14.57 12.44
C TYR A 349 -10.94 -14.60 12.13
N LYS A 350 -11.77 -14.09 13.06
CA LYS A 350 -13.22 -13.93 12.86
C LYS A 350 -13.58 -12.47 12.58
N SER A 351 -14.35 -12.23 11.52
CA SER A 351 -15.01 -10.95 11.22
C SER A 351 -16.53 -11.15 11.20
N THR A 352 -17.24 -10.47 12.09
CA THR A 352 -18.72 -10.57 12.22
C THR A 352 -19.23 -12.02 12.21
N GLY A 353 -18.55 -12.92 12.92
CA GLY A 353 -18.91 -14.33 13.02
C GLY A 353 -18.38 -15.24 11.90
N ASN A 354 -17.93 -14.71 10.77
CA ASN A 354 -17.31 -15.47 9.68
C ASN A 354 -15.80 -15.61 9.88
N PHE A 355 -15.20 -16.70 9.40
CA PHE A 355 -13.75 -16.84 9.33
C PHE A 355 -13.21 -16.21 8.04
N CYS A 356 -12.08 -15.50 8.16
CA CYS A 356 -11.33 -15.00 7.02
C CYS A 356 -9.84 -14.90 7.37
N THR A 357 -9.01 -14.78 6.34
CA THR A 357 -7.55 -14.69 6.50
C THR A 357 -6.99 -13.41 5.90
N GLN A 358 -5.94 -12.90 6.53
CA GLN A 358 -5.02 -11.92 5.95
C GLN A 358 -3.58 -12.41 6.17
N CYS A 359 -2.90 -12.80 5.09
CA CYS A 359 -1.57 -13.41 5.19
C CYS A 359 -0.43 -12.48 4.80
N GLU A 360 -0.70 -11.38 4.08
CA GLU A 360 0.32 -10.40 3.73
C GLU A 360 0.55 -9.40 4.89
N ALA A 361 1.81 -9.06 5.23
CA ALA A 361 3.07 -9.56 4.65
C ALA A 361 3.56 -10.87 5.27
N GLU A 362 3.28 -11.08 6.55
CA GLU A 362 3.90 -12.14 7.36
C GLU A 362 2.87 -12.82 8.27
N GLY A 363 1.62 -12.93 7.80
CA GLY A 363 0.50 -13.44 8.58
C GLY A 363 0.31 -14.96 8.50
N PHE A 364 0.88 -15.63 7.50
CA PHE A 364 0.72 -17.08 7.37
C PHE A 364 1.38 -17.85 8.54
N ARG A 365 2.45 -17.30 9.13
CA ARG A 365 3.06 -17.84 10.37
C ARG A 365 2.14 -17.80 11.61
N LYS A 366 1.00 -17.11 11.56
CA LYS A 366 -0.05 -17.17 12.59
C LYS A 366 -1.08 -18.29 12.35
N ILE A 367 -0.88 -19.09 11.31
CA ILE A 367 -1.74 -20.23 10.97
C ILE A 367 -1.01 -21.56 11.24
N THR A 368 0.22 -21.69 10.74
CA THR A 368 1.08 -22.87 10.94
C THR A 368 2.55 -22.48 10.82
N TYR A 369 3.46 -23.35 11.28
CA TYR A 369 4.90 -23.11 11.15
C TYR A 369 5.32 -23.22 9.68
N PHE A 370 5.98 -22.18 9.15
CA PHE A 370 6.31 -22.10 7.72
C PHE A 370 7.57 -21.27 7.42
N GLN A 371 8.19 -21.47 6.25
CA GLN A 371 9.16 -20.52 5.71
C GLN A 371 8.40 -19.31 5.12
N ASP A 372 7.88 -18.45 6.01
CA ASP A 372 6.98 -17.34 5.67
C ASP A 372 7.71 -16.16 5.02
N ARG A 373 8.15 -16.37 3.78
CA ARG A 373 8.91 -15.45 2.91
C ARG A 373 8.47 -15.62 1.45
N PRO A 374 8.47 -14.55 0.63
CA PRO A 374 7.78 -14.58 -0.67
C PRO A 374 8.53 -15.31 -1.80
N ASP A 375 9.82 -15.60 -1.65
CA ASP A 375 10.58 -16.42 -2.60
C ASP A 375 10.50 -17.94 -2.34
N VAL A 376 9.73 -18.38 -1.33
CA VAL A 376 9.35 -19.79 -1.16
C VAL A 376 7.96 -20.00 -1.75
N MET A 377 7.90 -20.56 -2.96
CA MET A 377 6.65 -20.81 -3.68
C MET A 377 6.34 -22.30 -3.79
N ALA A 378 5.12 -22.69 -3.42
CA ALA A 378 4.64 -24.07 -3.48
C ALA A 378 3.28 -24.16 -4.18
N LYS A 379 2.92 -25.35 -4.66
CA LYS A 379 1.52 -25.66 -5.02
C LYS A 379 0.73 -25.97 -3.76
N TYR A 380 -0.54 -25.55 -3.71
CA TYR A 380 -1.37 -25.71 -2.51
C TYR A 380 -2.61 -26.55 -2.78
N THR A 381 -2.87 -27.49 -1.87
CA THR A 381 -4.19 -28.07 -1.66
C THR A 381 -4.71 -27.64 -0.29
N CYS A 382 -6.00 -27.34 -0.20
CA CYS A 382 -6.62 -26.85 1.02
C CYS A 382 -7.97 -27.53 1.24
N ARG A 383 -8.06 -28.34 2.29
CA ARG A 383 -9.30 -28.93 2.78
C ARG A 383 -9.81 -28.15 3.97
N ILE A 384 -11.07 -27.75 3.92
CA ILE A 384 -11.73 -27.00 4.98
C ILE A 384 -12.90 -27.85 5.49
N GLU A 385 -12.97 -28.06 6.79
CA GLU A 385 -14.05 -28.76 7.48
C GLU A 385 -14.66 -27.82 8.53
N ALA A 386 -15.99 -27.69 8.53
CA ALA A 386 -16.70 -26.80 9.44
C ALA A 386 -18.12 -27.30 9.72
N ASP A 387 -18.78 -26.70 10.72
CA ASP A 387 -20.21 -26.88 10.96
C ASP A 387 -21.02 -26.35 9.76
N LYS A 388 -21.84 -27.20 9.13
CA LYS A 388 -22.58 -26.86 7.91
C LYS A 388 -23.68 -25.83 8.15
N THR A 389 -24.22 -25.77 9.37
CA THR A 389 -25.29 -24.83 9.73
C THR A 389 -24.72 -23.45 9.96
N LEU A 390 -23.57 -23.34 10.61
CA LEU A 390 -22.91 -22.06 10.90
C LEU A 390 -22.11 -21.54 9.70
N TYR A 391 -21.49 -22.44 8.93
CA TYR A 391 -20.53 -22.12 7.87
C TYR A 391 -20.87 -22.82 6.55
N PRO A 392 -22.04 -22.59 5.94
CA PRO A 392 -22.45 -23.30 4.74
C PRO A 392 -21.59 -23.02 3.50
N VAL A 393 -20.79 -21.95 3.51
CA VAL A 393 -19.85 -21.59 2.43
C VAL A 393 -18.42 -21.72 2.96
N LEU A 394 -17.60 -22.54 2.28
CA LEU A 394 -16.18 -22.76 2.57
C LEU A 394 -15.37 -22.53 1.29
N LEU A 395 -14.44 -21.57 1.31
CA LEU A 395 -13.68 -21.12 0.14
C LEU A 395 -12.18 -21.10 0.44
N SER A 396 -11.37 -21.48 -0.55
CA SER A 396 -9.92 -21.25 -0.59
C SER A 396 -9.48 -20.92 -2.02
N ASN A 397 -8.17 -20.73 -2.22
CA ASN A 397 -7.58 -20.44 -3.53
C ASN A 397 -7.78 -21.61 -4.52
N GLY A 398 -7.74 -21.30 -5.81
CA GLY A 398 -7.81 -22.27 -6.90
C GLY A 398 -9.22 -22.76 -7.20
N ASN A 399 -9.32 -24.04 -7.58
CA ASN A 399 -10.56 -24.68 -8.02
C ASN A 399 -11.09 -25.64 -6.95
N LEU A 400 -12.41 -25.70 -6.81
CA LEU A 400 -13.08 -26.69 -5.97
C LEU A 400 -12.95 -28.07 -6.63
N ILE A 401 -12.26 -29.00 -5.98
CA ILE A 401 -12.02 -30.36 -6.50
C ILE A 401 -12.89 -31.42 -5.80
N GLU A 402 -13.35 -31.15 -4.58
CA GLU A 402 -14.17 -32.08 -3.81
C GLU A 402 -15.03 -31.32 -2.80
N GLN A 403 -16.23 -31.82 -2.51
CA GLN A 403 -17.06 -31.36 -1.40
C GLN A 403 -17.96 -32.48 -0.92
N GLY A 404 -18.35 -32.46 0.35
CA GLY A 404 -19.24 -33.48 0.89
C GLY A 404 -19.65 -33.23 2.33
N ASP A 405 -20.61 -34.02 2.78
CA ASP A 405 -21.07 -34.01 4.17
C ASP A 405 -20.21 -34.92 5.05
N LEU A 406 -20.06 -34.53 6.32
CA LEU A 406 -19.39 -35.28 7.37
C LEU A 406 -20.39 -35.65 8.47
N ALA A 407 -19.95 -36.50 9.41
CA ALA A 407 -20.71 -36.77 10.62
C ALA A 407 -20.91 -35.49 11.46
N ASP A 408 -21.83 -35.56 12.43
CA ASP A 408 -22.06 -34.51 13.43
C ASP A 408 -22.44 -33.14 12.86
N GLY A 409 -23.12 -33.11 11.70
CA GLY A 409 -23.61 -31.87 11.09
C GLY A 409 -22.54 -31.02 10.42
N LYS A 410 -21.32 -31.56 10.23
CA LYS A 410 -20.24 -30.90 9.52
C LYS A 410 -20.27 -31.19 8.03
N HIS A 411 -19.52 -30.42 7.27
CA HIS A 411 -19.24 -30.66 5.86
C HIS A 411 -17.82 -30.21 5.51
N TYR A 412 -17.40 -30.47 4.28
CA TYR A 412 -16.09 -30.04 3.81
C TYR A 412 -16.09 -29.58 2.36
N THR A 413 -15.05 -28.82 2.03
CA THR A 413 -14.61 -28.55 0.65
C THR A 413 -13.10 -28.79 0.55
N SER A 414 -12.64 -29.25 -0.60
CA SER A 414 -11.23 -29.41 -0.94
C SER A 414 -10.93 -28.58 -2.18
N TRP A 415 -9.87 -27.78 -2.12
CA TRP A 415 -9.47 -26.84 -3.16
C TRP A 415 -8.05 -27.13 -3.63
N GLU A 416 -7.78 -26.94 -4.92
CA GLU A 416 -6.45 -27.07 -5.51
C GLU A 416 -6.11 -25.81 -6.33
N ASP A 417 -4.98 -25.19 -6.01
CA ASP A 417 -4.38 -24.14 -6.82
C ASP A 417 -3.22 -24.71 -7.64
N PRO A 418 -3.35 -24.76 -8.99
CA PRO A 418 -2.33 -25.35 -9.85
C PRO A 418 -1.06 -24.51 -9.94
N PHE A 419 -1.11 -23.23 -9.60
CA PHE A 419 0.03 -22.32 -9.67
C PHE A 419 0.84 -22.36 -8.38
N LYS A 420 2.17 -22.37 -8.53
CA LYS A 420 3.05 -22.13 -7.38
C LYS A 420 2.85 -20.70 -6.90
N LYS A 421 2.63 -20.52 -5.60
CA LYS A 421 2.49 -19.20 -4.98
C LYS A 421 3.24 -19.15 -3.64
N PRO A 422 3.67 -17.96 -3.20
CA PRO A 422 4.08 -17.74 -1.83
C PRO A 422 2.90 -17.79 -0.85
N CYS A 423 3.19 -18.04 0.42
CA CYS A 423 2.19 -18.20 1.47
C CYS A 423 1.39 -16.92 1.78
N TYR A 424 1.90 -15.72 1.47
CA TYR A 424 1.17 -14.48 1.68
C TYR A 424 -0.10 -14.37 0.80
N LEU A 425 -0.16 -15.12 -0.32
CA LEU A 425 -1.32 -15.19 -1.21
C LEU A 425 -2.33 -16.27 -0.82
N PHE A 426 -2.11 -16.97 0.29
CA PHE A 426 -3.07 -17.95 0.80
C PHE A 426 -4.31 -17.25 1.36
N ALA A 427 -5.48 -17.76 0.98
CA ALA A 427 -6.76 -17.33 1.54
C ALA A 427 -7.65 -18.50 1.96
N LEU A 428 -8.38 -18.28 3.06
CA LEU A 428 -9.48 -19.12 3.53
C LEU A 428 -10.61 -18.22 4.01
N VAL A 429 -11.84 -18.54 3.57
CA VAL A 429 -13.07 -17.91 4.05
C VAL A 429 -14.09 -18.99 4.39
N ALA A 430 -14.75 -18.85 5.53
CA ALA A 430 -15.89 -19.70 5.91
C ALA A 430 -16.98 -18.88 6.59
N GLY A 431 -18.24 -18.98 6.14
CA GLY A 431 -19.27 -18.07 6.63
C GLY A 431 -20.69 -18.29 6.11
N GLN A 432 -21.60 -17.49 6.66
CA GLN A 432 -22.96 -17.29 6.16
C GLN A 432 -22.92 -16.27 5.02
N LEU A 433 -22.72 -16.76 3.80
CA LEU A 433 -22.52 -15.92 2.62
C LEU A 433 -23.49 -16.30 1.50
N GLU A 434 -23.94 -15.29 0.78
CA GLU A 434 -24.70 -15.37 -0.46
C GLU A 434 -23.82 -14.94 -1.62
N CYS A 435 -24.11 -15.47 -2.81
CA CYS A 435 -23.27 -15.28 -4.00
C CYS A 435 -24.01 -14.49 -5.09
N ARG A 436 -23.37 -13.42 -5.59
CA ARG A 436 -23.67 -12.87 -6.92
C ARG A 436 -22.72 -13.53 -7.91
N GLU A 437 -23.27 -14.37 -8.79
CA GLU A 437 -22.53 -15.04 -9.85
C GLU A 437 -22.73 -14.34 -11.20
N ASP A 438 -21.67 -14.26 -11.99
CA ASP A 438 -21.69 -13.86 -13.40
C ASP A 438 -20.56 -14.62 -14.13
N SER A 439 -20.29 -14.29 -15.39
CA SER A 439 -19.18 -14.87 -16.14
C SER A 439 -18.50 -13.86 -17.05
N PHE A 440 -17.26 -14.17 -17.42
CA PHE A 440 -16.48 -13.46 -18.40
C PHE A 440 -15.91 -14.46 -19.41
N VAL A 441 -15.86 -14.09 -20.69
CA VAL A 441 -15.22 -14.91 -21.73
C VAL A 441 -14.00 -14.15 -22.20
N THR A 442 -12.84 -14.77 -22.05
CA THR A 442 -11.57 -14.15 -22.38
C THR A 442 -11.36 -14.03 -23.89
N CYS A 443 -10.35 -13.27 -24.29
CA CYS A 443 -9.96 -13.08 -25.69
C CYS A 443 -9.59 -14.40 -26.40
N SER A 444 -9.09 -15.42 -25.67
CA SER A 444 -8.83 -16.76 -26.21
C SER A 444 -10.04 -17.71 -26.15
N GLY A 445 -11.13 -17.30 -25.52
CA GLY A 445 -12.38 -18.06 -25.41
C GLY A 445 -12.54 -18.86 -24.11
N ARG A 446 -11.65 -18.70 -23.12
CA ARG A 446 -11.84 -19.30 -21.78
C ARG A 446 -13.06 -18.66 -21.11
N LYS A 447 -13.97 -19.49 -20.61
CA LYS A 447 -15.08 -19.02 -19.77
C LYS A 447 -14.65 -19.02 -18.30
N VAL A 448 -14.60 -17.83 -17.70
CA VAL A 448 -14.29 -17.62 -16.29
C VAL A 448 -15.59 -17.38 -15.52
N THR A 449 -15.81 -18.14 -14.45
CA THR A 449 -16.91 -17.90 -13.52
C THR A 449 -16.50 -16.82 -12.52
N LEU A 450 -17.34 -15.81 -12.33
CA LEU A 450 -17.08 -14.70 -11.41
C LEU A 450 -18.06 -14.77 -10.26
N ARG A 451 -17.57 -14.68 -9.02
CA ARG A 451 -18.41 -14.72 -7.82
C ARG A 451 -18.04 -13.61 -6.85
N ILE A 452 -19.06 -12.93 -6.34
CA ILE A 452 -18.92 -11.99 -5.23
C ILE A 452 -19.75 -12.51 -4.06
N TRP A 453 -19.08 -12.79 -2.95
CA TRP A 453 -19.65 -13.36 -1.73
C TRP A 453 -19.83 -12.30 -0.66
N THR A 454 -21.03 -12.19 -0.11
CA THR A 454 -21.37 -11.22 0.94
C THR A 454 -22.35 -11.82 1.94
N PRO A 455 -22.53 -11.23 3.13
CA PRO A 455 -23.76 -11.43 3.88
C PRO A 455 -25.00 -11.12 3.02
N ALA A 456 -26.10 -11.83 3.27
CA ALA A 456 -27.30 -11.78 2.44
C ALA A 456 -27.87 -10.36 2.23
N GLN A 457 -27.84 -9.53 3.28
CA GLN A 457 -28.36 -8.16 3.24
C GLN A 457 -27.59 -7.22 2.29
N ASP A 458 -26.33 -7.55 1.97
CA ASP A 458 -25.45 -6.70 1.18
C ASP A 458 -25.36 -7.14 -0.29
N LEU A 459 -25.90 -8.31 -0.63
CA LEU A 459 -25.88 -8.87 -1.97
C LEU A 459 -26.39 -7.90 -3.05
N PRO A 460 -27.47 -7.10 -2.84
CA PRO A 460 -27.92 -6.14 -3.85
C PRO A 460 -26.85 -5.10 -4.22
N LYS A 461 -25.97 -4.72 -3.28
CA LYS A 461 -24.98 -3.63 -3.42
C LYS A 461 -23.70 -4.02 -4.17
N THR A 462 -23.55 -5.26 -4.64
CA THR A 462 -22.33 -5.74 -5.32
C THR A 462 -22.33 -5.56 -6.85
N ALA A 463 -23.33 -4.89 -7.41
CA ALA A 463 -23.53 -4.88 -8.86
C ALA A 463 -22.43 -4.09 -9.57
N HIS A 464 -22.03 -2.97 -8.97
CA HIS A 464 -20.94 -2.14 -9.48
C HIS A 464 -19.58 -2.82 -9.37
N ALA A 465 -19.33 -3.58 -8.30
CA ALA A 465 -18.11 -4.37 -8.19
C ALA A 465 -18.02 -5.47 -9.26
N MET A 466 -19.13 -6.16 -9.56
CA MET A 466 -19.18 -7.15 -10.65
C MET A 466 -18.93 -6.51 -12.02
N TYR A 467 -19.50 -5.33 -12.26
CA TYR A 467 -19.20 -4.54 -13.45
C TYR A 467 -17.71 -4.19 -13.52
N SER A 468 -17.15 -3.67 -12.43
CA SER A 468 -15.76 -3.23 -12.33
C SER A 468 -14.78 -4.37 -12.59
N LEU A 469 -15.05 -5.56 -12.06
CA LEU A 469 -14.25 -6.76 -12.30
C LEU A 469 -14.20 -7.13 -13.79
N LYS A 470 -15.37 -7.22 -14.44
CA LYS A 470 -15.43 -7.52 -15.89
C LYS A 470 -14.76 -6.44 -16.73
N ALA A 471 -14.88 -5.18 -16.33
CA ALA A 471 -14.25 -4.06 -17.01
C ALA A 471 -12.71 -4.12 -16.88
N ALA A 472 -12.19 -4.47 -15.69
CA ALA A 472 -10.76 -4.67 -15.46
C ALA A 472 -10.21 -5.85 -16.27
N MET A 473 -10.91 -6.99 -16.27
CA MET A 473 -10.56 -8.14 -17.11
C MET A 473 -10.45 -7.77 -18.58
N LYS A 474 -11.45 -7.05 -19.10
CA LYS A 474 -11.48 -6.64 -20.50
C LYS A 474 -10.36 -5.66 -20.84
N TRP A 475 -10.13 -4.67 -19.98
CA TRP A 475 -9.13 -3.65 -20.20
C TRP A 475 -7.71 -4.22 -20.15
N ASP A 476 -7.42 -5.17 -19.25
CA ASP A 476 -6.09 -5.78 -19.17
C ASP A 476 -5.76 -6.61 -20.42
N GLU A 477 -6.76 -7.27 -21.01
CA GLU A 477 -6.63 -7.94 -22.32
C GLU A 477 -6.36 -6.93 -23.44
N GLU A 478 -7.06 -5.81 -23.47
CA GLU A 478 -6.97 -4.83 -24.56
C GLU A 478 -5.70 -3.98 -24.49
N VAL A 479 -5.25 -3.61 -23.29
CA VAL A 479 -4.15 -2.67 -23.08
C VAL A 479 -2.82 -3.38 -22.84
N PHE A 480 -2.83 -4.50 -22.10
CA PHE A 480 -1.60 -5.23 -21.76
C PHE A 480 -1.53 -6.62 -22.41
N GLY A 481 -2.59 -7.10 -23.06
CA GLY A 481 -2.63 -8.46 -23.62
C GLY A 481 -2.63 -9.55 -22.56
N LEU A 482 -3.11 -9.23 -21.35
CA LEU A 482 -3.04 -10.13 -20.19
C LEU A 482 -4.40 -10.77 -19.94
N GLU A 483 -4.44 -12.10 -20.08
CA GLU A 483 -5.64 -12.90 -19.85
C GLU A 483 -5.66 -13.47 -18.42
N TYR A 484 -6.85 -13.66 -17.83
CA TYR A 484 -6.97 -14.42 -16.59
C TYR A 484 -6.65 -15.91 -16.79
N ASP A 485 -6.02 -16.53 -15.79
CA ASP A 485 -5.36 -17.83 -15.92
C ASP A 485 -6.02 -18.99 -15.14
N LEU A 486 -7.18 -18.75 -14.53
CA LEU A 486 -8.00 -19.76 -13.83
C LEU A 486 -9.46 -19.72 -14.33
N ASP A 487 -10.23 -20.72 -13.92
CA ASP A 487 -11.63 -20.90 -14.36
C ASP A 487 -12.65 -20.23 -13.42
N LEU A 488 -12.20 -19.80 -12.24
CA LEU A 488 -13.01 -19.18 -11.19
C LEU A 488 -12.28 -17.98 -10.58
N PHE A 489 -12.98 -16.87 -10.43
CA PHE A 489 -12.53 -15.69 -9.69
C PHE A 489 -13.54 -15.36 -8.60
N ASN A 490 -13.12 -15.43 -7.33
CA ASN A 490 -13.95 -15.05 -6.20
C ASN A 490 -13.49 -13.71 -5.60
N ILE A 491 -14.45 -12.89 -5.20
CA ILE A 491 -14.30 -11.77 -4.28
C ILE A 491 -15.13 -12.08 -3.04
N VAL A 492 -14.56 -11.91 -1.85
CA VAL A 492 -15.30 -12.00 -0.58
C VAL A 492 -15.29 -10.64 0.10
N VAL A 493 -16.45 -10.19 0.55
CA VAL A 493 -16.60 -8.96 1.30
C VAL A 493 -16.58 -9.23 2.80
N VAL A 494 -15.63 -8.60 3.50
CA VAL A 494 -15.48 -8.67 4.95
C VAL A 494 -15.58 -7.27 5.58
N PRO A 495 -16.34 -7.09 6.69
CA PRO A 495 -16.40 -5.81 7.39
C PRO A 495 -15.11 -5.42 8.11
N ASP A 496 -14.48 -6.38 8.80
CA ASP A 496 -13.30 -6.14 9.64
C ASP A 496 -12.02 -6.53 8.85
N PHE A 497 -11.38 -5.53 8.25
CA PHE A 497 -10.17 -5.70 7.44
C PHE A 497 -9.24 -4.50 7.66
N ASN A 498 -7.97 -4.77 8.01
CA ASN A 498 -6.98 -3.70 8.25
C ASN A 498 -6.61 -2.95 6.96
N MET A 499 -6.58 -3.67 5.83
CA MET A 499 -6.21 -3.12 4.52
C MET A 499 -7.45 -2.72 3.71
N GLY A 500 -7.25 -2.25 2.48
CA GLY A 500 -8.35 -1.99 1.56
C GLY A 500 -8.94 -3.28 0.98
N ALA A 501 -8.09 -4.02 0.30
CA ALA A 501 -8.37 -5.33 -0.25
C ALA A 501 -7.06 -6.12 -0.34
N MET A 502 -7.13 -7.37 -0.79
CA MET A 502 -6.00 -8.28 -0.87
C MET A 502 -6.14 -9.21 -2.08
N GLU A 503 -5.06 -9.35 -2.85
CA GLU A 503 -5.00 -10.01 -4.16
C GLU A 503 -4.88 -11.54 -4.11
N ASN A 504 -5.31 -12.19 -3.02
CA ASN A 504 -5.10 -13.62 -2.83
C ASN A 504 -5.58 -14.40 -4.07
N LYS A 505 -4.70 -15.24 -4.65
CA LYS A 505 -4.93 -15.86 -5.96
C LYS A 505 -6.31 -16.53 -6.03
N SER A 506 -7.17 -16.02 -6.92
CA SER A 506 -8.57 -16.44 -7.18
C SER A 506 -9.59 -16.27 -6.04
N LEU A 507 -9.20 -15.73 -4.88
CA LEU A 507 -10.06 -15.51 -3.72
C LEU A 507 -9.70 -14.19 -3.04
N ASN A 508 -9.93 -13.09 -3.75
CA ASN A 508 -9.61 -11.77 -3.22
C ASN A 508 -10.53 -11.44 -2.04
N VAL A 509 -9.98 -10.82 -1.00
CA VAL A 509 -10.72 -10.43 0.20
C VAL A 509 -10.74 -8.92 0.28
N PHE A 510 -11.93 -8.34 0.39
CA PHE A 510 -12.13 -6.90 0.33
C PHE A 510 -12.84 -6.36 1.57
N GLN A 511 -12.43 -5.18 2.00
CA GLN A 511 -13.21 -4.39 2.95
C GLN A 511 -14.52 -3.92 2.30
N SER A 512 -15.64 -4.04 3.01
CA SER A 512 -16.99 -3.68 2.53
C SER A 512 -17.15 -2.33 1.81
N ARG A 513 -16.51 -1.26 2.29
CA ARG A 513 -16.37 0.07 1.68
C ARG A 513 -15.92 0.05 0.23
N LEU A 514 -15.10 -0.93 -0.16
CA LEU A 514 -14.48 -1.02 -1.48
C LEU A 514 -15.17 -2.01 -2.41
N VAL A 515 -16.37 -2.48 -2.05
CA VAL A 515 -17.19 -3.37 -2.89
C VAL A 515 -18.67 -2.97 -2.90
N LEU A 516 -19.21 -2.55 -1.76
CA LEU A 516 -20.65 -2.31 -1.60
C LEU A 516 -21.03 -0.89 -2.01
N ALA A 517 -21.86 -0.75 -3.03
CA ALA A 517 -22.44 0.52 -3.45
C ALA A 517 -23.90 0.42 -3.86
N SER A 518 -24.70 1.42 -3.49
CA SER A 518 -26.01 1.69 -4.07
C SER A 518 -26.17 3.21 -4.28
N PRO A 519 -27.05 3.66 -5.19
CA PRO A 519 -27.27 5.09 -5.43
C PRO A 519 -27.68 5.87 -4.18
N GLU A 520 -28.30 5.20 -3.21
CA GLU A 520 -28.78 5.79 -1.96
C GLU A 520 -27.68 5.93 -0.90
N THR A 521 -26.61 5.14 -0.97
CA THR A 521 -25.60 5.05 0.10
C THR A 521 -24.17 5.36 -0.33
N ALA A 522 -23.88 5.40 -1.62
CA ALA A 522 -22.53 5.60 -2.15
C ALA A 522 -22.46 6.84 -3.06
N THR A 523 -21.40 7.63 -2.91
CA THR A 523 -21.11 8.81 -3.72
C THR A 523 -20.42 8.43 -5.03
N ASP A 524 -20.37 9.34 -6.01
CA ASP A 524 -19.59 9.13 -7.24
C ASP A 524 -18.11 8.80 -6.96
N GLY A 525 -17.55 9.38 -5.89
CA GLY A 525 -16.21 9.07 -5.42
C GLY A 525 -16.06 7.63 -4.94
N ASP A 526 -17.07 7.08 -4.28
CA ASP A 526 -17.09 5.68 -3.83
C ASP A 526 -17.19 4.73 -5.03
N TYR A 527 -18.05 5.03 -6.00
CA TYR A 527 -18.13 4.26 -7.25
C TYR A 527 -16.80 4.25 -8.01
N ALA A 528 -16.12 5.41 -8.11
CA ALA A 528 -14.80 5.49 -8.72
C ALA A 528 -13.73 4.73 -7.93
N ALA A 529 -13.78 4.77 -6.60
CA ALA A 529 -12.86 4.02 -5.74
C ALA A 529 -13.05 2.51 -5.88
N ILE A 530 -14.29 2.02 -5.90
CA ILE A 530 -14.61 0.60 -6.11
C ILE A 530 -14.10 0.15 -7.49
N LEU A 531 -14.31 0.95 -8.53
CA LEU A 531 -13.79 0.66 -9.87
C LEU A 531 -12.26 0.50 -9.84
N GLY A 532 -11.56 1.49 -9.29
CA GLY A 532 -10.09 1.50 -9.21
C GLY A 532 -9.54 0.32 -8.40
N VAL A 533 -10.06 0.07 -7.19
CA VAL A 533 -9.54 -1.00 -6.32
C VAL A 533 -9.89 -2.39 -6.85
N VAL A 534 -11.11 -2.62 -7.35
CA VAL A 534 -11.43 -3.93 -7.96
C VAL A 534 -10.51 -4.20 -9.16
N GLY A 535 -10.19 -3.16 -9.94
CA GLY A 535 -9.16 -3.24 -10.98
C GLY A 535 -7.77 -3.58 -10.42
N HIS A 536 -7.31 -2.82 -9.43
CA HIS A 536 -6.02 -3.01 -8.75
C HIS A 536 -5.80 -4.46 -8.32
N GLU A 537 -6.74 -5.03 -7.55
CA GLU A 537 -6.60 -6.41 -7.07
C GLU A 537 -6.68 -7.45 -8.19
N TYR A 538 -7.41 -7.16 -9.28
CA TYR A 538 -7.42 -8.02 -10.46
C TYR A 538 -6.07 -7.98 -11.18
N PHE A 539 -5.49 -6.79 -11.35
CA PHE A 539 -4.23 -6.58 -12.06
C PHE A 539 -3.04 -7.27 -11.37
N HIS A 540 -3.06 -7.36 -10.04
CA HIS A 540 -2.11 -8.16 -9.27
C HIS A 540 -2.05 -9.63 -9.67
N ASN A 541 -3.08 -10.19 -10.32
CA ASN A 541 -3.05 -11.55 -10.85
C ASN A 541 -1.80 -11.80 -11.72
N TRP A 542 -1.34 -10.76 -12.43
CA TRP A 542 -0.09 -10.77 -13.16
C TRP A 542 1.05 -10.08 -12.38
N THR A 543 0.84 -8.84 -11.97
CA THR A 543 1.85 -7.98 -11.33
C THR A 543 1.82 -8.11 -9.80
N GLY A 544 2.13 -9.29 -9.30
CA GLY A 544 2.13 -9.61 -7.87
C GLY A 544 2.01 -11.12 -7.61
N ASN A 545 1.17 -11.79 -8.40
CA ASN A 545 0.89 -13.21 -8.23
C ASN A 545 1.70 -14.09 -9.19
N ARG A 546 1.54 -13.90 -10.51
CA ARG A 546 2.29 -14.68 -11.51
C ARG A 546 3.78 -14.35 -11.52
N VAL A 547 4.10 -13.07 -11.30
CA VAL A 547 5.43 -12.61 -10.96
C VAL A 547 5.33 -11.95 -9.60
N THR A 548 6.00 -12.53 -8.59
CA THR A 548 5.94 -12.07 -7.20
C THR A 548 7.29 -11.53 -6.71
N CYS A 549 7.30 -11.00 -5.49
CA CYS A 549 8.46 -10.41 -4.85
C CYS A 549 9.45 -11.48 -4.38
N ARG A 550 10.76 -11.23 -4.56
CA ARG A 550 11.82 -12.09 -4.00
C ARG A 550 11.92 -11.96 -2.48
N ASP A 551 11.74 -10.75 -1.99
CA ASP A 551 11.73 -10.37 -0.59
C ASP A 551 10.89 -9.11 -0.44
N TRP A 552 10.52 -8.78 0.79
CA TRP A 552 9.60 -7.68 1.06
C TRP A 552 10.17 -6.29 0.75
N PHE A 553 11.49 -6.13 0.62
CA PHE A 553 12.06 -4.87 0.14
C PHE A 553 11.68 -4.57 -1.31
N GLN A 554 11.27 -5.59 -2.08
CA GLN A 554 10.82 -5.44 -3.46
C GLN A 554 9.33 -5.09 -3.56
N LEU A 555 8.64 -4.73 -2.48
CA LEU A 555 7.19 -4.47 -2.49
C LEU A 555 6.73 -3.53 -3.62
N THR A 556 7.51 -2.49 -3.92
CA THR A 556 7.22 -1.54 -5.02
C THR A 556 7.15 -2.18 -6.41
N LEU A 557 7.80 -3.34 -6.60
CA LEU A 557 7.71 -4.09 -7.86
C LEU A 557 6.26 -4.46 -8.18
N LYS A 558 5.51 -4.95 -7.18
CA LYS A 558 4.10 -5.28 -7.35
C LYS A 558 3.22 -4.05 -7.13
N GLU A 559 3.40 -3.34 -6.03
CA GLU A 559 2.51 -2.24 -5.65
C GLU A 559 2.63 -1.06 -6.61
N GLY A 560 3.83 -0.56 -6.87
CA GLY A 560 4.04 0.59 -7.75
C GLY A 560 3.56 0.33 -9.18
N LEU A 561 3.82 -0.87 -9.71
CA LEU A 561 3.38 -1.26 -11.04
C LEU A 561 1.86 -1.48 -11.11
N THR A 562 1.25 -2.10 -10.10
CA THR A 562 -0.19 -2.33 -10.07
C THR A 562 -0.97 -1.04 -9.83
N VAL A 563 -0.45 -0.14 -9.00
CA VAL A 563 -1.01 1.22 -8.86
C VAL A 563 -0.99 1.96 -10.18
N PHE A 564 0.13 1.95 -10.90
CA PHE A 564 0.19 2.55 -12.24
C PHE A 564 -0.88 1.96 -13.18
N ARG A 565 -1.08 0.62 -13.15
CA ARG A 565 -2.11 -0.06 -13.94
C ARG A 565 -3.53 0.38 -13.53
N ASP A 566 -3.83 0.52 -12.24
CA ASP A 566 -5.13 1.02 -11.79
C ASP A 566 -5.38 2.49 -12.16
N GLN A 567 -4.32 3.31 -12.19
CA GLN A 567 -4.41 4.70 -12.58
C GLN A 567 -4.73 4.86 -14.05
N GLU A 568 -4.08 4.06 -14.91
CA GLU A 568 -4.35 4.03 -16.34
C GLU A 568 -5.76 3.48 -16.63
N PHE A 569 -6.15 2.39 -15.97
CA PHE A 569 -7.50 1.84 -16.06
C PHE A 569 -8.57 2.88 -15.69
N SER A 570 -8.42 3.52 -14.54
CA SER A 570 -9.35 4.56 -14.07
C SER A 570 -9.36 5.79 -15.00
N SER A 571 -8.22 6.10 -15.63
CA SER A 571 -8.09 7.20 -16.58
C SER A 571 -8.79 6.94 -17.90
N ASP A 572 -8.71 5.70 -18.40
CA ASP A 572 -9.31 5.28 -19.67
C ASP A 572 -10.83 5.11 -19.57
N LEU A 573 -11.32 4.54 -18.47
CA LEU A 573 -12.76 4.35 -18.26
C LEU A 573 -13.46 5.61 -17.75
N GLY A 574 -12.71 6.51 -17.13
CA GLY A 574 -13.21 7.75 -16.54
C GLY A 574 -12.71 8.98 -17.28
N CYS A 575 -12.08 9.88 -16.53
CA CYS A 575 -11.55 11.14 -17.05
C CYS A 575 -10.08 11.28 -16.66
N ARG A 576 -9.19 11.02 -17.62
CA ARG A 576 -7.73 11.07 -17.46
C ARG A 576 -7.21 12.36 -16.79
N PRO A 577 -7.64 13.59 -17.17
CA PRO A 577 -7.23 14.80 -16.45
C PRO A 577 -7.66 14.81 -14.98
N VAL A 578 -8.89 14.39 -14.67
CA VAL A 578 -9.41 14.37 -13.30
C VAL A 578 -8.64 13.35 -12.45
N LYS A 579 -8.43 12.15 -12.97
CA LYS A 579 -7.65 11.10 -12.31
C LYS A 579 -6.22 11.58 -12.03
N ARG A 580 -5.55 12.14 -13.03
CA ARG A 580 -4.19 12.67 -12.86
C ARG A 580 -4.12 13.81 -11.84
N ILE A 581 -5.07 14.74 -11.84
CA ILE A 581 -5.14 15.81 -10.83
C ILE A 581 -5.32 15.23 -9.43
N ALA A 582 -6.20 14.23 -9.27
CA ALA A 582 -6.43 13.57 -7.99
C ALA A 582 -5.17 12.87 -7.46
N ASP A 583 -4.45 12.14 -8.32
CA ASP A 583 -3.23 11.42 -7.94
C ASP A 583 -2.08 12.37 -7.61
N VAL A 584 -1.87 13.44 -8.40
CA VAL A 584 -0.88 14.49 -8.07
C VAL A 584 -1.23 15.19 -6.76
N SER A 585 -2.52 15.40 -6.49
CA SER A 585 -2.97 16.00 -5.24
C SER A 585 -2.66 15.08 -4.05
N LYS A 586 -2.91 13.76 -4.16
CA LYS A 586 -2.55 12.78 -3.13
C LYS A 586 -1.03 12.75 -2.89
N LEU A 587 -0.23 12.73 -3.95
CA LEU A 587 1.23 12.77 -3.85
C LEU A 587 1.71 14.01 -3.07
N ARG A 588 1.19 15.19 -3.39
CA ARG A 588 1.61 16.44 -2.71
C ARG A 588 1.12 16.52 -1.26
N ILE A 589 -0.07 16.01 -0.96
CA ILE A 589 -0.71 16.13 0.36
C ILE A 589 -0.20 15.06 1.33
N TYR A 590 0.05 13.83 0.86
CA TYR A 590 0.40 12.70 1.72
C TYR A 590 1.84 12.23 1.53
N GLN A 591 2.31 12.09 0.29
CA GLN A 591 3.62 11.51 0.03
C GLN A 591 4.78 12.47 0.31
N PHE A 592 4.69 13.73 -0.13
CA PHE A 592 5.78 14.70 0.10
C PHE A 592 6.05 14.96 1.59
N PRO A 593 5.04 15.07 2.48
CA PRO A 593 5.30 15.15 3.92
C PRO A 593 5.92 13.89 4.51
N GLN A 594 5.58 12.70 4.00
CA GLN A 594 6.17 11.44 4.45
C GLN A 594 7.65 11.35 4.08
N ASP A 595 7.99 11.71 2.84
CA ASP A 595 9.36 11.71 2.31
C ASP A 595 10.26 12.80 2.96
N ALA A 596 9.66 13.84 3.52
CA ALA A 596 10.36 14.83 4.34
C ALA A 596 10.35 14.49 5.86
N GLY A 597 9.73 13.37 6.24
CA GLY A 597 9.49 13.00 7.63
C GLY A 597 10.49 11.99 8.20
N PRO A 598 10.36 11.64 9.50
CA PRO A 598 11.21 10.63 10.14
C PRO A 598 11.07 9.21 9.57
N MET A 599 9.99 8.96 8.83
CA MET A 599 9.69 7.69 8.17
C MET A 599 10.08 7.70 6.69
N ALA A 600 10.86 8.68 6.23
CA ALA A 600 11.33 8.74 4.84
C ALA A 600 12.13 7.49 4.47
N HIS A 601 11.81 6.88 3.33
CA HIS A 601 12.53 5.75 2.77
C HIS A 601 12.56 5.86 1.25
N PRO A 602 13.51 5.20 0.57
CA PRO A 602 13.36 4.97 -0.86
C PRO A 602 12.21 3.96 -1.11
N ILE A 603 11.57 4.05 -2.29
CA ILE A 603 10.54 3.09 -2.75
C ILE A 603 10.97 1.61 -2.66
N ARG A 604 12.29 1.35 -2.66
CA ARG A 604 12.91 0.07 -2.30
C ARG A 604 13.72 0.26 -1.00
N PRO A 605 13.15 0.01 0.18
CA PRO A 605 13.80 0.27 1.46
C PRO A 605 15.13 -0.48 1.61
N HIS A 606 16.07 0.06 2.39
CA HIS A 606 17.32 -0.62 2.71
C HIS A 606 17.23 -1.48 3.98
N SER A 607 16.31 -1.14 4.87
CA SER A 607 16.03 -1.86 6.10
C SER A 607 14.60 -1.64 6.59
N TYR A 608 14.08 -2.56 7.41
CA TYR A 608 12.83 -2.42 8.14
C TYR A 608 12.86 -3.20 9.46
N ILE A 609 11.99 -2.82 10.40
CA ILE A 609 11.74 -3.58 11.64
C ILE A 609 10.44 -4.38 11.52
N LYS A 610 9.36 -3.75 11.02
CA LYS A 610 8.05 -4.38 10.77
C LYS A 610 7.62 -4.01 9.37
N MET A 611 7.45 -5.02 8.50
CA MET A 611 7.15 -4.79 7.09
C MET A 611 5.82 -4.09 6.87
N ASP A 612 4.82 -4.33 7.73
CA ASP A 612 3.50 -3.71 7.62
C ASP A 612 3.54 -2.16 7.67
N ASN A 613 4.57 -1.58 8.30
CA ASN A 613 4.79 -0.12 8.31
C ASN A 613 5.24 0.45 6.97
N PHE A 614 5.61 -0.42 6.02
CA PHE A 614 6.06 -0.09 4.68
C PHE A 614 4.97 -0.36 3.63
N TYR A 615 3.68 -0.43 4.01
CA TYR A 615 2.57 -0.25 3.07
C TYR A 615 2.16 1.22 3.09
N THR A 616 2.95 2.05 2.43
CA THR A 616 2.94 3.51 2.58
C THR A 616 2.42 4.22 1.34
N GLY A 617 2.20 5.54 1.45
CA GLY A 617 1.87 6.39 0.31
C GLY A 617 2.90 6.35 -0.82
N GLU A 618 4.12 5.87 -0.54
CA GLU A 618 5.24 5.87 -1.49
C GLU A 618 4.98 4.94 -2.68
N PHE A 619 4.19 3.89 -2.46
CA PHE A 619 3.80 2.93 -3.51
C PHE A 619 2.58 3.41 -4.32
N LEU A 620 1.75 4.27 -3.73
CA LEU A 620 0.48 4.72 -4.30
C LEU A 620 0.63 5.80 -5.40
N CYS A 621 1.85 6.17 -5.80
CA CYS A 621 2.08 7.40 -6.58
C CYS A 621 3.16 7.33 -7.68
N ILE A 622 3.61 6.14 -8.11
CA ILE A 622 4.51 5.99 -9.28
C ILE A 622 3.75 6.27 -10.58
#